data_AF-W2ENP4-F1
#
_entry.id   AF-W2ENP4-F1
#
_cell.length_a   1.000
_cell.length_b   1.000
_cell.length_c   1.000
_cell.angle_alpha   90.00
_cell.angle_beta   90.00
_cell.angle_gamma   90.00
#
_symmetry.space_group_name_H-M   'P 1'
#
loop_
_entity.id
_entity.type
_entity.pdbx_description
1 polymer ?
#
loop_
_entity_poly.entity_id
_entity_poly.type
_entity_poly.pdbx_seq_one_letter_code
_entity_poly.pdbx_strand_id
1 'polypeptide(L)'
;MAPRDDDGQQFAGIDPALMRAMIKDLESAKNLIDSRIPGLKSEFERVGLSTKPVTTLTGVASWVGGELPMLNRRQAMAEQLLKENSQYGFTSPMVQTEWGGLFSSTAEAQAKAKELAGKYEKPGGFPDDVWDQIIKYQNDPDFAEAFLKALGPEEAAWIAGRLRTWDEPKHEERLEAFATLMGVASHRGVIDAAWIDKFGTDGQGPDLYTLAAVIQHGVWDTKTLVAIGDRALKLGQLGGGNYLTAQILDGISRNPLAAHQLYSDNFDLINSMAYGMLPGWVNTKDPKLGDPLGRFMKAATVDAAEVFERGRPPGDQTWVNPADQLAMRLFQTVGTHPDERFAFPGVENAFVDIVQTFFKGTYTENLLPEGGLGWYDAVQLCADLAGIFDPTPISDGVSGLMSLGQGDWKGALLSMAAMIPYFGDAAAKPVKTFLKLIKAFPALKVFFKVPEDAIGDLGKLEQYVEAITKGFDELKNTLKVVLKHSPTRLLDALGVVNRLHTDAEKIYARYPRWAEKAEKLNLPTDGPVPFVPPKNWDVRNPQKDVLNGREGFVDAYGNVWHKGPGRGGQPYEWDVQVRGQGGISVLTGDGSHLNVEWGTGRVTHG
;
A
#
# COMPACT_ATOMS: atom_id res chain seq x y z
N MET A 1 -11.62 30.32 -9.35
CA MET A 1 -12.43 30.83 -8.21
C MET A 1 -11.57 30.66 -6.97
N ALA A 2 -11.37 31.72 -6.16
CA ALA A 2 -10.65 31.59 -4.90
C ALA A 2 -11.42 30.63 -3.96
N PRO A 3 -10.73 29.83 -3.13
CA PRO A 3 -11.39 29.04 -2.09
C PRO A 3 -12.20 29.96 -1.17
N ARG A 4 -13.29 29.45 -0.61
CA ARG A 4 -14.05 30.12 0.44
C ARG A 4 -13.89 29.30 1.72
N ASP A 5 -13.85 29.97 2.87
CA ASP A 5 -13.88 29.28 4.16
C ASP A 5 -15.30 28.74 4.47
N ASP A 6 -15.42 27.99 5.57
CA ASP A 6 -16.67 27.34 6.01
C ASP A 6 -17.81 28.36 6.28
N ASP A 7 -17.48 29.64 6.46
CA ASP A 7 -18.41 30.75 6.67
C ASP A 7 -18.73 31.53 5.38
N GLY A 8 -18.21 31.11 4.23
CA GLY A 8 -18.48 31.71 2.93
C GLY A 8 -17.74 33.03 2.65
N GLN A 9 -16.73 33.40 3.45
CA GLN A 9 -15.84 34.53 3.19
C GLN A 9 -14.73 34.15 2.19
N GLN A 10 -14.09 35.17 1.59
CA GLN A 10 -12.93 34.97 0.72
C GLN A 10 -11.75 34.47 1.56
N PHE A 11 -11.30 33.24 1.32
CA PHE A 11 -10.14 32.67 1.99
C PHE A 11 -8.85 33.40 1.57
N ALA A 12 -8.18 34.03 2.55
CA ALA A 12 -6.83 34.58 2.41
C ALA A 12 -5.85 33.66 3.14
N GLY A 13 -4.93 33.04 2.39
CA GLY A 13 -3.91 32.14 2.95
C GLY A 13 -2.58 32.27 2.22
N ILE A 14 -1.51 31.82 2.85
CA ILE A 14 -0.17 31.80 2.28
C ILE A 14 0.11 30.42 1.71
N ASP A 15 0.36 30.33 0.40
CA ASP A 15 1.01 29.17 -0.21
C ASP A 15 2.54 29.29 0.00
N PRO A 16 3.16 28.43 0.83
CA PRO A 16 4.58 28.57 1.17
C PRO A 16 5.51 28.35 -0.02
N ALA A 17 5.12 27.56 -1.01
CA ALA A 17 5.92 27.30 -2.21
C ALA A 17 5.89 28.50 -3.16
N LEU A 18 4.71 29.07 -3.42
CA LEU A 18 4.58 30.30 -4.20
C LEU A 18 5.25 31.49 -3.49
N MET A 19 5.15 31.57 -2.15
CA MET A 19 5.84 32.60 -1.38
C MET A 19 7.36 32.47 -1.48
N ARG A 20 7.91 31.24 -1.42
CA ARG A 20 9.34 31.00 -1.63
C ARG A 20 9.78 31.41 -3.04
N ALA A 21 9.01 31.08 -4.06
CA ALA A 21 9.30 31.48 -5.44
C ALA A 21 9.33 33.02 -5.58
N MET A 22 8.32 33.70 -5.03
CA MET A 22 8.26 35.17 -5.00
C MET A 22 9.47 35.79 -4.29
N ILE A 23 9.87 35.24 -3.14
CA ILE A 23 11.07 35.70 -2.40
C ILE A 23 12.33 35.58 -3.26
N LYS A 24 12.49 34.45 -3.96
CA LYS A 24 13.63 34.22 -4.86
C LYS A 24 13.65 35.20 -6.04
N ASP A 25 12.48 35.54 -6.58
CA ASP A 25 12.35 36.53 -7.67
C ASP A 25 12.70 37.94 -7.17
N LEU A 26 12.24 38.32 -5.98
CA LEU A 26 12.58 39.59 -5.33
C LEU A 26 14.08 39.70 -5.05
N GLU A 27 14.71 38.62 -4.55
CA GLU A 27 16.16 38.56 -4.33
C GLU A 27 16.94 38.67 -5.64
N SER A 28 16.49 37.96 -6.69
CA SER A 28 17.10 38.01 -8.02
C SER A 28 16.99 39.42 -8.62
N ALA A 29 15.83 40.07 -8.50
CA ALA A 29 15.61 41.43 -8.96
C ALA A 29 16.50 42.43 -8.21
N LYS A 30 16.60 42.31 -6.88
CA LYS A 30 17.51 43.12 -6.05
C LYS A 30 18.95 42.97 -6.51
N ASN A 31 19.44 41.74 -6.67
CA ASN A 31 20.82 41.46 -7.10
C ASN A 31 21.11 42.00 -8.51
N LEU A 32 20.12 41.94 -9.42
CA LEU A 32 20.22 42.53 -10.74
C LEU A 32 20.33 44.06 -10.67
N ILE A 33 19.49 44.71 -9.84
CA ILE A 33 19.54 46.16 -9.63
C ILE A 33 20.91 46.54 -9.05
N ASP A 34 21.33 45.92 -7.95
CA ASP A 34 22.60 46.22 -7.27
C ASP A 34 23.81 46.06 -8.21
N SER A 35 23.78 45.07 -9.11
CA SER A 35 24.88 44.83 -10.06
C SER A 35 24.88 45.74 -11.29
N ARG A 36 23.72 46.19 -11.77
CA ARG A 36 23.60 46.96 -13.03
C ARG A 36 23.53 48.47 -12.82
N ILE A 37 22.94 48.91 -11.71
CA ILE A 37 22.69 50.33 -11.44
C ILE A 37 23.95 51.19 -11.34
N PRO A 38 25.06 50.75 -10.72
CA PRO A 38 26.27 51.57 -10.67
C PRO A 38 26.78 51.96 -12.07
N GLY A 39 26.75 51.01 -13.02
CA GLY A 39 27.12 51.25 -14.41
C GLY A 39 26.14 52.18 -15.13
N LEU A 40 24.83 51.92 -14.98
CA LEU A 40 23.79 52.74 -15.60
C LEU A 40 23.82 54.19 -15.10
N LYS A 41 24.08 54.38 -13.79
CA LYS A 41 24.22 55.71 -13.19
C LYS A 41 25.40 56.47 -13.79
N SER A 42 26.56 55.80 -13.91
CA SER A 42 27.76 56.37 -14.53
C SER A 42 27.52 56.75 -15.99
N GLU A 43 26.79 55.93 -16.75
CA GLU A 43 26.44 56.26 -18.13
C GLU A 43 25.50 57.46 -18.24
N PHE A 44 24.46 57.53 -17.39
CA PHE A 44 23.53 58.66 -17.35
C PHE A 44 24.26 59.96 -16.99
N GLU A 45 25.15 59.92 -15.99
CA GLU A 45 25.98 61.07 -15.62
C GLU A 45 26.90 61.50 -16.77
N ARG A 46 27.50 60.53 -17.47
CA ARG A 46 28.39 60.80 -18.61
C ARG A 46 27.68 61.51 -19.78
N VAL A 47 26.40 61.21 -20.02
CA VAL A 47 25.62 61.85 -21.10
C VAL A 47 24.76 63.03 -20.62
N GLY A 48 24.90 63.46 -19.36
CA GLY A 48 24.17 64.61 -18.80
C GLY A 48 22.68 64.37 -18.56
N LEU A 49 22.24 63.10 -18.48
CA LEU A 49 20.85 62.73 -18.19
C LEU A 49 20.59 62.67 -16.68
N SER A 50 19.32 62.85 -16.27
CA SER A 50 18.95 62.81 -14.85
C SER A 50 19.07 61.40 -14.26
N THR A 51 19.79 61.27 -13.14
CA THR A 51 19.92 60.02 -12.38
C THR A 51 18.75 59.73 -11.44
N LYS A 52 17.75 60.61 -11.33
CA LYS A 52 16.60 60.44 -10.41
C LYS A 52 15.89 59.08 -10.55
N PRO A 53 15.55 58.60 -11.76
CA PRO A 53 14.90 57.29 -11.93
C PRO A 53 15.78 56.12 -11.46
N VAL A 54 17.10 56.24 -11.66
CA VAL A 54 18.10 55.25 -11.23
C VAL A 54 18.19 55.21 -9.70
N THR A 55 18.12 56.38 -9.05
CA THR A 55 18.05 56.48 -7.58
C THR A 55 16.75 55.87 -7.03
N THR A 56 15.61 56.02 -7.71
CA THR A 56 14.35 55.37 -7.32
C THR A 56 14.48 53.84 -7.31
N LEU A 57 15.09 53.26 -8.35
CA LEU A 57 15.33 51.81 -8.43
C LEU A 57 16.26 51.32 -7.31
N THR A 58 17.26 52.12 -6.93
CA THR A 58 18.12 51.82 -5.77
C THR A 58 17.32 51.82 -4.46
N GLY A 59 16.40 52.78 -4.31
CA GLY A 59 15.47 52.82 -3.17
C GLY A 59 14.56 51.60 -3.09
N VAL A 60 14.06 51.11 -4.23
CA VAL A 60 13.27 49.88 -4.30
C VAL A 60 14.10 48.66 -3.91
N ALA A 61 15.33 48.51 -4.42
CA ALA A 61 16.22 47.41 -4.02
C ALA A 61 16.59 47.45 -2.53
N SER A 62 16.78 48.64 -1.96
CA SER A 62 17.01 48.80 -0.53
C SER A 62 15.78 48.42 0.31
N TRP A 63 14.58 48.80 -0.13
CA TRP A 63 13.33 48.40 0.52
C TRP A 63 13.11 46.88 0.44
N VAL A 64 13.26 46.29 -0.75
CA VAL A 64 13.20 44.82 -0.94
C VAL A 64 14.20 44.14 -0.01
N GLY A 65 15.44 44.63 0.06
CA GLY A 65 16.46 44.11 0.96
C GLY A 65 16.06 44.14 2.44
N GLY A 66 15.29 45.16 2.86
CA GLY A 66 14.74 45.27 4.21
C GLY A 66 13.56 44.33 4.50
N GLU A 67 12.73 44.03 3.50
CA GLU A 67 11.54 43.18 3.64
C GLU A 67 11.85 41.67 3.51
N LEU A 68 12.87 41.31 2.72
CA LEU A 68 13.26 39.92 2.47
C LEU A 68 13.39 39.07 3.74
N PRO A 69 14.01 39.53 4.85
CA PRO A 69 14.08 38.74 6.09
C PRO A 69 12.71 38.37 6.66
N MET A 70 11.77 39.32 6.70
CA MET A 70 10.43 39.07 7.23
C MET A 70 9.58 38.20 6.30
N LEU A 71 9.77 38.33 4.98
CA LEU A 71 9.13 37.43 4.03
C LEU A 71 9.65 35.99 4.19
N ASN A 72 10.97 35.80 4.34
CA ASN A 72 11.56 34.49 4.61
C ASN A 72 11.05 33.89 5.93
N ARG A 73 10.92 34.71 6.98
CA ARG A 73 10.38 34.28 8.27
C ARG A 73 8.92 33.81 8.16
N ARG A 74 8.06 34.59 7.48
CA ARG A 74 6.65 34.21 7.22
C ARG A 74 6.54 32.94 6.40
N GLN A 75 7.38 32.80 5.38
CA GLN A 75 7.44 31.60 4.56
C GLN A 75 7.85 30.38 5.40
N ALA A 76 8.85 30.50 6.28
CA ALA A 76 9.29 29.43 7.16
C ALA A 76 8.22 29.02 8.19
N MET A 77 7.51 29.99 8.78
CA MET A 77 6.38 29.70 9.69
C MET A 77 5.22 29.02 8.97
N ALA A 78 4.85 29.51 7.78
CA ALA A 78 3.81 28.88 6.97
C ALA A 78 4.22 27.46 6.54
N GLU A 79 5.49 27.22 6.23
CA GLU A 79 5.99 25.87 5.97
C GLU A 79 5.93 24.97 7.20
N GLN A 80 6.25 25.48 8.38
CA GLN A 80 6.18 24.72 9.62
C GLN A 80 4.74 24.31 9.93
N LEU A 81 3.80 25.26 9.85
CA LEU A 81 2.37 24.98 10.02
C LEU A 81 1.83 24.02 8.96
N LEU A 82 2.30 24.12 7.71
CA LEU A 82 1.92 23.17 6.66
C LEU A 82 2.39 21.74 7.00
N LYS A 83 3.62 21.59 7.51
CA LYS A 83 4.16 20.29 7.94
C LYS A 83 3.38 19.73 9.12
N GLU A 84 3.03 20.57 10.10
CA GLU A 84 2.19 20.20 11.23
C GLU A 84 0.80 19.74 10.78
N ASN A 85 0.12 20.53 9.94
CA ASN A 85 -1.19 20.18 9.42
C ASN A 85 -1.15 18.90 8.57
N SER A 86 -0.12 18.72 7.74
CA SER A 86 0.05 17.52 6.89
C SER A 86 0.21 16.26 7.73
N GLN A 87 0.83 16.37 8.91
CA GLN A 87 0.96 15.25 9.85
C GLN A 87 -0.40 14.80 10.42
N TYR A 88 -1.35 15.70 10.57
CA TYR A 88 -2.71 15.41 11.06
C TYR A 88 -3.74 15.21 9.92
N GLY A 89 -3.28 14.99 8.69
CA GLY A 89 -4.16 14.72 7.53
C GLY A 89 -4.79 15.97 6.90
N PHE A 90 -4.48 17.17 7.37
CA PHE A 90 -4.95 18.43 6.78
C PHE A 90 -3.96 18.95 5.73
N THR A 91 -4.38 19.00 4.46
CA THR A 91 -3.54 19.48 3.34
C THR A 91 -4.22 20.59 2.56
N SER A 92 -4.50 21.72 3.23
CA SER A 92 -4.66 22.96 2.49
C SER A 92 -3.26 23.41 2.04
N PRO A 93 -3.01 23.64 0.72
CA PRO A 93 -1.73 24.17 0.24
C PRO A 93 -1.48 25.60 0.75
N MET A 94 -2.53 26.23 1.27
CA MET A 94 -2.51 27.57 1.81
C MET A 94 -2.75 27.51 3.32
N VAL A 95 -1.90 28.17 4.08
CA VAL A 95 -2.02 28.27 5.52
C VAL A 95 -2.65 29.61 5.88
N GLN A 96 -3.68 29.61 6.72
CA GLN A 96 -4.18 30.85 7.31
C GLN A 96 -3.14 31.33 8.32
N THR A 97 -2.44 32.41 7.99
CA THR A 97 -1.52 33.05 8.92
C THR A 97 -1.79 34.54 8.93
N GLU A 98 -2.65 34.99 9.85
CA GLU A 98 -2.65 36.40 10.28
C GLU A 98 -1.43 36.70 11.18
N TRP A 99 -0.71 35.66 11.60
CA TRP A 99 0.29 35.72 12.65
C TRP A 99 1.72 35.93 12.09
N GLY A 100 2.31 37.09 12.37
CA GLY A 100 3.67 37.46 11.97
C GLY A 100 4.80 36.90 12.85
N GLY A 101 4.50 35.96 13.74
CA GLY A 101 5.43 35.54 14.80
C GLY A 101 5.32 36.44 16.05
N LEU A 102 5.86 35.97 17.18
CA LEU A 102 5.96 36.77 18.41
C LEU A 102 7.12 37.76 18.41
N PHE A 103 8.00 37.69 17.42
CA PHE A 103 9.13 38.58 17.25
C PHE A 103 8.96 39.45 16.01
N SER A 104 9.45 40.69 16.11
CA SER A 104 9.41 41.66 15.02
C SER A 104 10.46 41.39 13.93
N SER A 105 11.46 40.54 14.21
CA SER A 105 12.50 40.14 13.26
C SER A 105 13.17 38.81 13.61
N THR A 106 13.82 38.19 12.62
CA THR A 106 14.72 37.04 12.81
C THR A 106 15.85 37.36 13.79
N ALA A 107 16.45 38.56 13.71
CA ALA A 107 17.54 38.95 14.60
C ALA A 107 17.08 39.02 16.07
N GLU A 108 15.87 39.50 16.32
CA GLU A 108 15.28 39.54 17.65
C GLU A 108 15.02 38.13 18.19
N ALA A 109 14.43 37.25 17.39
CA ALA A 109 14.19 35.85 17.76
C ALA A 109 15.52 35.13 18.11
N GLN A 110 16.55 35.29 17.27
CA GLN A 110 17.86 34.69 17.49
C GLN A 110 18.59 35.26 18.71
N ALA A 111 18.50 36.58 18.93
CA ALA A 111 19.06 37.22 20.11
C ALA A 111 18.39 36.70 21.39
N LYS A 112 17.05 36.60 21.38
CA LYS A 112 16.30 36.07 22.52
C LYS A 112 16.63 34.61 22.77
N ALA A 113 16.75 33.80 21.72
CA ALA A 113 17.14 32.39 21.81
C ALA A 113 18.51 32.23 22.47
N LYS A 114 19.52 33.00 22.04
CA LYS A 114 20.86 32.97 22.63
C LYS A 114 20.89 33.46 24.08
N GLU A 115 20.14 34.52 24.39
CA GLU A 115 19.98 35.02 25.76
C GLU A 115 19.43 33.93 26.69
N LEU A 116 18.37 33.23 26.27
CA LEU A 116 17.73 32.21 27.09
C LEU A 116 18.58 30.93 27.18
N ALA A 117 19.19 30.48 26.09
CA ALA A 117 20.11 29.34 26.11
C ALA A 117 21.31 29.59 27.03
N GLY A 118 21.83 30.83 27.08
CA GLY A 118 22.92 31.23 27.98
C GLY A 118 22.57 31.23 29.47
N LYS A 119 21.28 31.11 29.84
CA LYS A 119 20.83 30.96 31.23
C LYS A 119 20.78 29.50 31.70
N TYR A 120 21.20 28.56 30.85
CA TYR A 120 21.29 27.17 31.23
C TYR A 120 22.43 26.96 32.23
N GLU A 121 22.14 26.34 33.37
CA GLU A 121 23.15 25.99 34.37
C GLU A 121 23.12 24.48 34.68
N LYS A 122 24.27 23.81 34.58
CA LYS A 122 24.43 22.42 35.06
C LYS A 122 24.76 22.43 36.57
N PRO A 123 24.07 21.68 37.45
CA PRO A 123 22.97 20.76 37.22
C PRO A 123 21.59 21.37 37.57
N GLY A 124 21.37 22.68 37.42
CA GLY A 124 20.12 23.36 37.80
C GLY A 124 19.03 23.38 36.73
N GLY A 125 19.37 23.14 35.46
CA GLY A 125 18.44 23.29 34.34
C GLY A 125 18.20 24.77 33.98
N PHE A 126 17.01 25.07 33.48
CA PHE A 126 16.55 26.44 33.24
C PHE A 126 15.68 26.94 34.40
N PRO A 127 15.78 28.22 34.79
CA PRO A 127 14.81 28.87 35.67
C PRO A 127 13.37 28.81 35.13
N ASP A 128 12.37 28.90 36.03
CA ASP A 128 10.95 28.84 35.65
C ASP A 128 10.54 29.90 34.61
N ASP A 129 11.05 31.13 34.75
CA ASP A 129 10.78 32.21 33.80
C ASP A 129 11.36 31.96 32.40
N VAL A 130 12.42 31.15 32.31
CA VAL A 130 13.00 30.73 31.04
C VAL A 130 12.13 29.66 30.40
N TRP A 131 11.59 28.71 31.18
CA TRP A 131 10.64 27.71 30.69
C TRP A 131 9.37 28.34 30.14
N ASP A 132 8.80 29.33 30.81
CA ASP A 132 7.62 30.06 30.32
C ASP A 132 7.88 30.70 28.95
N GLN A 133 9.11 31.18 28.71
CA GLN A 133 9.50 31.75 27.43
C GLN A 133 9.77 30.67 26.37
N ILE A 134 10.35 29.52 26.74
CA ILE A 134 10.52 28.38 25.83
C ILE A 134 9.16 27.91 25.34
N ILE A 135 8.20 27.67 26.25
CA ILE A 135 6.83 27.28 25.92
C ILE A 135 6.19 28.29 24.96
N LYS A 136 6.39 29.58 25.24
CA LYS A 136 5.85 30.68 24.43
C LYS A 136 6.43 30.71 23.01
N TYR A 137 7.71 30.37 22.81
CA TYR A 137 8.40 30.55 21.52
C TYR A 137 8.74 29.25 20.79
N GLN A 138 8.39 28.07 21.32
CA GLN A 138 8.80 26.76 20.80
C GLN A 138 8.44 26.52 19.33
N ASN A 139 7.37 27.14 18.81
CA ASN A 139 6.91 26.99 17.43
C ASN A 139 7.60 27.96 16.45
N ASP A 140 8.50 28.83 16.93
CA ASP A 140 9.17 29.82 16.11
C ASP A 140 10.48 29.27 15.51
N PRO A 141 10.58 29.11 14.18
CA PRO A 141 11.69 28.38 13.57
C PRO A 141 13.05 29.07 13.74
N ASP A 142 13.10 30.40 13.71
CA ASP A 142 14.35 31.14 13.91
C ASP A 142 14.80 31.10 15.38
N PHE A 143 13.84 31.14 16.33
CA PHE A 143 14.13 30.96 17.75
C PHE A 143 14.64 29.54 18.03
N ALA A 144 13.90 28.51 17.60
CA ALA A 144 14.25 27.11 17.83
C ALA A 144 15.62 26.75 17.25
N GLU A 145 15.90 27.20 16.01
CA GLU A 145 17.19 26.99 15.35
C GLU A 145 18.34 27.61 16.16
N ALA A 146 18.21 28.89 16.54
CA ALA A 146 19.27 29.60 17.27
C ALA A 146 19.43 29.07 18.70
N PHE A 147 18.33 28.65 19.34
CA PHE A 147 18.35 28.13 20.71
C PHE A 147 19.13 26.84 20.78
N LEU A 148 18.83 25.85 19.93
CA LEU A 148 19.57 24.58 19.93
C LEU A 148 21.00 24.71 19.41
N LYS A 149 21.27 25.62 18.47
CA LYS A 149 22.65 25.93 18.07
C LYS A 149 23.48 26.52 19.21
N ALA A 150 22.87 27.37 20.03
CA ALA A 150 23.53 27.97 21.19
C ALA A 150 23.73 26.96 22.32
N LEU A 151 22.77 26.07 22.52
CA LEU A 151 22.80 25.05 23.58
C LEU A 151 23.78 23.91 23.25
N GLY A 152 23.73 23.37 22.03
CA GLY A 152 24.52 22.20 21.62
C GLY A 152 23.86 20.86 21.95
N PRO A 153 24.37 19.74 21.38
CA PRO A 153 23.79 18.41 21.54
C PRO A 153 23.88 17.83 22.95
N GLU A 154 24.98 18.06 23.65
CA GLU A 154 25.23 17.47 24.97
C GLU A 154 24.33 18.09 26.04
N GLU A 155 24.23 19.42 26.05
CA GLU A 155 23.34 20.17 26.93
C GLU A 155 21.87 19.87 26.64
N ALA A 156 21.49 19.77 25.35
CA ALA A 156 20.15 19.38 24.96
C ALA A 156 19.80 17.96 25.44
N ALA A 157 20.73 17.01 25.32
CA ALA A 157 20.57 15.65 25.83
C ALA A 157 20.38 15.66 27.34
N TRP A 158 21.17 16.46 28.06
CA TRP A 158 21.08 16.57 29.50
C TRP A 158 19.74 17.14 29.96
N ILE A 159 19.24 18.20 29.31
CA ILE A 159 17.93 18.79 29.61
C ILE A 159 16.82 17.78 29.36
N ALA A 160 16.78 17.17 28.17
CA ALA A 160 15.74 16.21 27.83
C ALA A 160 15.79 14.97 28.74
N GLY A 161 17.00 14.47 29.05
CA GLY A 161 17.20 13.31 29.92
C GLY A 161 16.72 13.58 31.35
N ARG A 162 16.95 14.79 31.86
CA ARG A 162 16.43 15.25 33.15
C ARG A 162 14.91 15.31 33.16
N LEU A 163 14.31 15.98 32.18
CA LEU A 163 12.85 16.09 32.05
C LEU A 163 12.16 14.73 31.91
N ARG A 164 12.84 13.76 31.30
CA ARG A 164 12.35 12.37 31.16
C ARG A 164 12.36 11.59 32.48
N THR A 165 13.31 11.85 33.38
CA THR A 165 13.62 10.93 34.50
C THR A 165 13.41 11.51 35.89
N TRP A 166 13.45 12.84 36.04
CA TRP A 166 13.41 13.47 37.35
C TRP A 166 11.98 13.93 37.65
N ASP A 167 11.54 13.69 38.88
CA ASP A 167 10.24 14.14 39.38
C ASP A 167 10.29 15.65 39.69
N GLU A 168 10.24 16.45 38.62
CA GLU A 168 10.20 17.91 38.70
C GLU A 168 8.78 18.42 38.48
N PRO A 169 8.39 19.52 39.14
CA PRO A 169 7.15 20.20 38.81
C PRO A 169 7.09 20.55 37.31
N LYS A 170 5.98 20.23 36.65
CA LYS A 170 5.72 20.50 35.23
C LYS A 170 6.67 19.78 34.24
N HIS A 171 7.30 18.67 34.63
CA HIS A 171 8.24 17.95 33.76
C HIS A 171 7.62 17.53 32.41
N GLU A 172 6.35 17.09 32.39
CA GLU A 172 5.64 16.68 31.15
C GLU A 172 5.42 17.86 30.18
N GLU A 173 4.88 18.98 30.68
CA GLU A 173 4.68 20.21 29.89
C GLU A 173 6.02 20.72 29.33
N ARG A 174 7.08 20.70 30.14
CA ARG A 174 8.42 21.14 29.73
C ARG A 174 9.06 20.19 28.73
N LEU A 175 8.85 18.88 28.88
CA LEU A 175 9.34 17.88 27.93
C LEU A 175 8.66 18.06 26.58
N GLU A 176 7.34 18.21 26.55
CA GLU A 176 6.58 18.46 25.33
C GLU A 176 7.03 19.77 24.67
N ALA A 177 7.22 20.82 25.45
CA ALA A 177 7.68 22.11 24.95
C ALA A 177 9.07 22.04 24.33
N PHE A 178 10.01 21.41 25.05
CA PHE A 178 11.37 21.22 24.58
C PHE A 178 11.43 20.32 23.34
N ALA A 179 10.66 19.24 23.32
CA ALA A 179 10.56 18.34 22.19
C ALA A 179 9.94 19.01 20.95
N THR A 180 8.92 19.86 21.15
CA THR A 180 8.34 20.68 20.06
C THR A 180 9.39 21.62 19.48
N LEU A 181 10.14 22.32 20.33
CA LEU A 181 11.26 23.17 19.91
C LEU A 181 12.33 22.36 19.13
N MET A 182 12.64 21.14 19.58
CA MET A 182 13.56 20.24 18.86
C MET A 182 13.00 19.80 17.50
N GLY A 183 11.72 19.44 17.42
CA GLY A 183 11.04 19.11 16.17
C GLY A 183 11.13 20.24 15.15
N VAL A 184 10.79 21.47 15.56
CA VAL A 184 10.88 22.67 14.71
C VAL A 184 12.32 22.90 14.24
N ALA A 185 13.31 22.81 15.13
CA ALA A 185 14.72 22.99 14.78
C ALA A 185 15.27 21.87 13.86
N SER A 186 14.71 20.66 13.93
CA SER A 186 15.13 19.54 13.06
C SER A 186 14.90 19.87 11.58
N HIS A 187 13.80 20.55 11.24
CA HIS A 187 13.50 21.02 9.88
C HIS A 187 14.46 22.11 9.37
N ARG A 188 15.27 22.69 10.26
CA ARG A 188 16.28 23.70 9.94
C ARG A 188 17.67 23.08 9.76
N GLY A 189 17.78 21.75 9.81
CA GLY A 189 19.03 21.01 9.65
C GLY A 189 19.97 21.15 10.85
N VAL A 190 19.48 21.58 12.01
CA VAL A 190 20.29 21.66 13.24
C VAL A 190 20.59 20.27 13.78
N ILE A 191 19.59 19.39 13.76
CA ILE A 191 19.65 18.04 14.30
C ILE A 191 19.96 17.07 13.17
N ASP A 192 21.22 17.07 12.74
CA ASP A 192 21.76 16.13 11.76
C ASP A 192 22.34 14.86 12.41
N ALA A 193 22.87 13.95 11.60
CA ALA A 193 23.46 12.70 12.09
C ALA A 193 24.62 12.92 13.08
N ALA A 194 25.49 13.92 12.83
CA ALA A 194 26.63 14.20 13.68
C ALA A 194 26.21 14.86 15.00
N TRP A 195 25.14 15.65 14.98
CA TRP A 195 24.51 16.19 16.17
C TRP A 195 23.91 15.08 17.02
N ILE A 196 23.16 14.15 16.41
CA ILE A 196 22.57 12.98 17.09
C ILE A 196 23.67 12.14 17.75
N ASP A 197 24.80 11.90 17.08
CA ASP A 197 25.89 11.10 17.63
C ASP A 197 26.51 11.70 18.91
N LYS A 198 26.35 13.01 19.11
CA LYS A 198 26.79 13.74 20.31
C LYS A 198 25.67 13.94 21.34
N PHE A 199 24.44 13.52 21.05
CA PHE A 199 23.31 13.69 21.94
C PHE A 199 23.36 12.65 23.07
N GLY A 200 24.26 12.82 24.03
CA GLY A 200 24.45 11.90 25.16
C GLY A 200 24.64 12.65 26.47
N THR A 201 24.00 12.16 27.55
CA THR A 201 24.09 12.80 28.88
C THR A 201 25.42 12.54 29.58
N ASP A 202 26.16 11.53 29.13
CA ASP A 202 27.43 11.04 29.69
C ASP A 202 28.60 11.06 28.69
N GLY A 203 28.35 11.54 27.46
CA GLY A 203 29.34 11.57 26.37
C GLY A 203 29.70 10.20 25.77
N GLN A 204 28.97 9.12 26.09
CA GLN A 204 29.24 7.77 25.58
C GLN A 204 28.48 7.39 24.30
N GLY A 205 27.95 8.38 23.58
CA GLY A 205 27.17 8.21 22.36
C GLY A 205 25.72 8.68 22.51
N PRO A 206 24.87 8.44 21.49
CA PRO A 206 23.49 8.90 21.52
C PRO A 206 22.68 8.23 22.64
N ASP A 207 22.09 9.04 23.54
CA ASP A 207 21.09 8.63 24.51
C ASP A 207 19.75 8.42 23.78
N LEU A 208 19.61 7.23 23.20
CA LEU A 208 18.42 6.83 22.46
C LEU A 208 17.17 6.78 23.35
N TYR A 209 17.28 6.55 24.66
CA TYR A 209 16.12 6.61 25.57
C TYR A 209 15.56 8.02 25.66
N THR A 210 16.44 9.01 25.72
CA THR A 210 16.05 10.41 25.73
C THR A 210 15.50 10.83 24.37
N LEU A 211 16.10 10.37 23.25
CA LEU A 211 15.54 10.60 21.91
C LEU A 211 14.15 9.98 21.75
N ALA A 212 13.96 8.75 22.23
CA ALA A 212 12.68 8.05 22.16
C ALA A 212 11.56 8.78 22.90
N ALA A 213 11.88 9.51 23.97
CA ALA A 213 10.93 10.33 24.70
C ALA A 213 10.59 11.62 23.95
N VAL A 214 11.58 12.35 23.42
CA VAL A 214 11.33 13.63 22.74
C VAL A 214 10.61 13.46 21.40
N ILE A 215 10.91 12.40 20.63
CA ILE A 215 10.22 12.20 19.34
C ILE A 215 8.75 11.79 19.48
N GLN A 216 8.26 11.54 20.71
CA GLN A 216 6.83 11.39 20.98
C GLN A 216 6.08 12.71 20.97
N HIS A 217 6.77 13.84 20.83
CA HIS A 217 6.17 15.16 20.85
C HIS A 217 6.73 16.01 19.71
N GLY A 218 5.94 16.98 19.26
CA GLY A 218 6.29 17.84 18.14
C GLY A 218 6.27 17.15 16.78
N VAL A 219 6.62 17.93 15.76
CA VAL A 219 6.67 17.53 14.35
C VAL A 219 8.10 17.60 13.89
N TRP A 220 8.62 16.45 13.44
CA TRP A 220 10.04 16.26 13.19
C TRP A 220 10.34 16.07 11.71
N ASP A 221 11.54 16.49 11.32
CA ASP A 221 12.08 16.28 9.99
C ASP A 221 12.27 14.80 9.68
N THR A 222 11.84 14.43 8.48
CA THR A 222 11.92 13.06 7.96
C THR A 222 13.34 12.51 8.03
N LYS A 223 14.36 13.29 7.65
CA LYS A 223 15.76 12.80 7.65
C LYS A 223 16.28 12.61 9.06
N THR A 224 15.92 13.50 9.98
CA THR A 224 16.26 13.38 11.40
C THR A 224 15.64 12.13 12.00
N LEU A 225 14.34 11.88 11.75
CA LEU A 225 13.65 10.68 12.24
C LEU A 225 14.24 9.38 11.66
N VAL A 226 14.53 9.34 10.36
CA VAL A 226 15.20 8.18 9.73
C VAL A 226 16.57 7.93 10.36
N ALA A 227 17.36 8.98 10.59
CA ALA A 227 18.67 8.86 11.23
C ALA A 227 18.60 8.34 12.68
N ILE A 228 17.57 8.71 13.44
CA ILE A 228 17.31 8.16 14.78
C ILE A 228 16.88 6.68 14.66
N GLY A 229 15.98 6.38 13.72
CA GLY A 229 15.50 5.03 13.43
C GLY A 229 16.62 4.05 13.09
N ASP A 230 17.54 4.43 12.19
CA ASP A 230 18.68 3.58 11.81
C ASP A 230 19.58 3.21 13.00
N ARG A 231 19.75 4.12 13.97
CA ARG A 231 20.51 3.85 15.21
C ARG A 231 19.74 2.90 16.12
N ALA A 232 18.42 3.10 16.24
CA ALA A 232 17.55 2.22 17.01
C ALA A 232 17.53 0.79 16.46
N LEU A 233 17.41 0.63 15.14
CA LEU A 233 17.43 -0.68 14.48
C LEU A 233 18.75 -1.42 14.70
N LYS A 234 19.90 -0.72 14.63
CA LYS A 234 21.22 -1.30 14.96
C LYS A 234 21.32 -1.75 16.42
N LEU A 235 20.73 -0.99 17.36
CA LEU A 235 20.70 -1.39 18.77
C LEU A 235 19.86 -2.66 18.96
N GLY A 236 18.64 -2.68 18.42
CA GLY A 236 17.72 -3.82 18.53
C GLY A 236 18.27 -5.12 17.92
N GLN A 237 19.08 -5.04 16.87
CA GLN A 237 19.77 -6.22 16.29
C GLN A 237 20.68 -6.95 17.29
N LEU A 238 21.25 -6.24 18.27
CA LEU A 238 22.20 -6.79 19.23
C LEU A 238 21.50 -7.44 20.45
N GLY A 239 20.18 -7.60 20.42
CA GLY A 239 19.39 -8.24 21.47
C GLY A 239 19.14 -7.37 22.72
N GLY A 240 19.75 -6.19 22.79
CA GLY A 240 19.48 -5.15 23.79
C GLY A 240 18.60 -4.05 23.22
N GLY A 241 17.72 -3.45 24.04
CA GLY A 241 16.98 -2.24 23.63
C GLY A 241 15.78 -2.44 22.70
N ASN A 242 15.16 -3.62 22.64
CA ASN A 242 14.01 -3.87 21.75
C ASN A 242 12.79 -3.02 22.10
N TYR A 243 12.47 -2.85 23.39
CA TYR A 243 11.40 -1.95 23.83
C TYR A 243 11.68 -0.49 23.45
N LEU A 244 12.94 -0.08 23.55
CA LEU A 244 13.38 1.24 23.14
C LEU A 244 13.25 1.41 21.60
N THR A 245 13.65 0.40 20.85
CA THR A 245 13.49 0.36 19.40
C THR A 245 12.01 0.45 19.01
N ALA A 246 11.15 -0.33 19.67
CA ALA A 246 9.70 -0.28 19.46
C ALA A 246 9.13 1.11 19.77
N GLN A 247 9.54 1.74 20.87
CA GLN A 247 9.13 3.11 21.22
C GLN A 247 9.60 4.14 20.18
N ILE A 248 10.80 3.99 19.64
CA ILE A 248 11.30 4.87 18.58
C ILE A 248 10.49 4.68 17.30
N LEU A 249 10.21 3.45 16.89
CA LEU A 249 9.36 3.17 15.73
C LEU A 249 7.96 3.76 15.91
N ASP A 250 7.41 3.75 17.13
CA ASP A 250 6.13 4.41 17.46
C ASP A 250 6.19 5.93 17.29
N GLY A 251 7.29 6.55 17.70
CA GLY A 251 7.50 7.99 17.50
C GLY A 251 7.60 8.33 16.02
N ILE A 252 8.33 7.51 15.26
CA ILE A 252 8.51 7.67 13.81
C ILE A 252 7.21 7.43 13.05
N SER A 253 6.31 6.55 13.51
CA SER A 253 5.04 6.26 12.84
C SER A 253 4.13 7.49 12.72
N ARG A 254 4.38 8.54 13.50
CA ARG A 254 3.67 9.82 13.40
C ARG A 254 4.10 10.64 12.20
N ASN A 255 5.19 10.29 11.52
CA ASN A 255 5.61 10.88 10.25
C ASN A 255 5.63 9.77 9.18
N PRO A 256 4.54 9.63 8.39
CA PRO A 256 4.41 8.55 7.42
C PRO A 256 5.54 8.46 6.39
N LEU A 257 6.11 9.60 5.98
CA LEU A 257 7.25 9.63 5.05
C LEU A 257 8.53 9.10 5.69
N ALA A 258 8.77 9.42 6.97
CA ALA A 258 9.91 8.86 7.71
C ALA A 258 9.75 7.37 7.95
N ALA A 259 8.53 6.94 8.31
CA ALA A 259 8.22 5.52 8.48
C ALA A 259 8.42 4.76 7.16
N HIS A 260 7.92 5.30 6.05
CA HIS A 260 8.09 4.73 4.72
C HIS A 260 9.56 4.57 4.33
N GLN A 261 10.34 5.65 4.43
CA GLN A 261 11.76 5.63 4.06
C GLN A 261 12.52 4.62 4.92
N LEU A 262 12.36 4.70 6.25
CA LEU A 262 13.05 3.79 7.17
C LEU A 262 12.68 2.33 6.90
N TYR A 263 11.41 2.03 6.63
CA TYR A 263 10.97 0.67 6.34
C TYR A 263 11.47 0.17 4.98
N SER A 264 11.40 1.00 3.94
CA SER A 264 11.91 0.64 2.62
C SER A 264 13.40 0.31 2.66
N ASP A 265 14.20 1.14 3.35
CA ASP A 265 15.65 0.98 3.46
C ASP A 265 16.06 -0.23 4.33
N ASN A 266 15.23 -0.59 5.31
CA ASN A 266 15.50 -1.68 6.25
C ASN A 266 14.49 -2.84 6.12
N PHE A 267 13.95 -3.05 4.92
CA PHE A 267 12.81 -3.94 4.70
C PHE A 267 12.99 -5.34 5.28
N ASP A 268 14.10 -6.02 4.96
CA ASP A 268 14.34 -7.40 5.39
C ASP A 268 14.50 -7.50 6.92
N LEU A 269 15.14 -6.50 7.51
CA LEU A 269 15.35 -6.42 8.95
C LEU A 269 14.03 -6.24 9.71
N ILE A 270 13.21 -5.29 9.27
CA ILE A 270 11.93 -4.99 9.92
C ILE A 270 10.95 -6.15 9.75
N ASN A 271 10.95 -6.83 8.60
CA ASN A 271 10.19 -8.05 8.45
C ASN A 271 10.72 -9.17 9.36
N SER A 272 12.04 -9.31 9.51
CA SER A 272 12.62 -10.27 10.48
C SER A 272 12.19 -9.97 11.93
N MET A 273 12.04 -8.69 12.29
CA MET A 273 11.43 -8.28 13.57
C MET A 273 9.97 -8.69 13.63
N ALA A 274 9.18 -8.43 12.57
CA ALA A 274 7.76 -8.76 12.48
C ALA A 274 7.46 -10.26 12.61
N TYR A 275 8.34 -11.12 12.08
CA TYR A 275 8.31 -12.57 12.23
C TYR A 275 8.91 -13.07 13.56
N GLY A 276 9.44 -12.17 14.39
CA GLY A 276 10.06 -12.51 15.67
C GLY A 276 11.33 -13.36 15.53
N MET A 277 12.04 -13.21 14.41
CA MET A 277 13.27 -13.95 14.10
C MET A 277 14.52 -13.31 14.71
N LEU A 278 14.42 -12.05 15.16
CA LEU A 278 15.55 -11.36 15.77
C LEU A 278 15.64 -11.60 17.29
N PRO A 279 16.87 -11.70 17.84
CA PRO A 279 17.09 -11.74 19.28
C PRO A 279 16.33 -10.62 20.00
N GLY A 280 15.50 -10.99 20.97
CA GLY A 280 14.71 -10.06 21.76
C GLY A 280 13.42 -9.54 21.11
N TRP A 281 13.14 -9.94 19.86
CA TRP A 281 11.82 -9.85 19.21
C TRP A 281 11.07 -11.19 19.24
N VAL A 282 11.41 -12.06 20.19
CA VAL A 282 10.81 -13.40 20.33
C VAL A 282 9.61 -13.45 21.29
N ASN A 283 9.39 -12.40 22.08
CA ASN A 283 8.25 -12.33 23.01
C ASN A 283 6.98 -11.86 22.29
N THR A 284 6.45 -12.76 21.48
CA THR A 284 5.33 -12.60 20.55
C THR A 284 4.02 -12.12 21.17
N LYS A 285 3.86 -12.25 22.49
CA LYS A 285 2.66 -11.83 23.22
C LYS A 285 2.76 -10.44 23.86
N ASP A 286 3.91 -9.78 23.77
CA ASP A 286 4.10 -8.46 24.39
C ASP A 286 3.60 -7.33 23.48
N PRO A 287 2.49 -6.65 23.83
CA PRO A 287 1.96 -5.56 23.02
C PRO A 287 2.93 -4.38 22.91
N LYS A 288 3.88 -4.22 23.85
CA LYS A 288 4.88 -3.14 23.82
C LYS A 288 5.93 -3.31 22.72
N LEU A 289 6.02 -4.50 22.12
CA LEU A 289 6.85 -4.75 20.94
C LEU A 289 5.99 -4.78 19.69
N GLY A 290 4.88 -5.53 19.73
CA GLY A 290 4.03 -5.78 18.57
C GLY A 290 3.25 -4.57 18.08
N ASP A 291 2.61 -3.82 18.99
CA ASP A 291 1.70 -2.74 18.59
C ASP A 291 2.46 -1.54 18.00
N PRO A 292 3.59 -1.08 18.57
CA PRO A 292 4.41 -0.04 17.93
C PRO A 292 4.92 -0.44 16.55
N LEU A 293 5.40 -1.68 16.39
CA LEU A 293 5.88 -2.18 15.11
C LEU A 293 4.75 -2.24 14.08
N GLY A 294 3.56 -2.70 14.47
CA GLY A 294 2.37 -2.69 13.62
C GLY A 294 1.96 -1.27 13.18
N ARG A 295 1.89 -0.31 14.12
CA ARG A 295 1.61 1.10 13.80
C ARG A 295 2.63 1.69 12.85
N PHE A 296 3.92 1.41 13.07
CA PHE A 296 5.00 1.83 12.18
C PHE A 296 4.83 1.26 10.75
N MET A 297 4.56 -0.04 10.62
CA MET A 297 4.35 -0.68 9.31
C MET A 297 3.13 -0.12 8.57
N LYS A 298 2.03 0.13 9.30
CA LYS A 298 0.84 0.78 8.75
C LYS A 298 1.13 2.20 8.29
N ALA A 299 1.82 3.00 9.11
CA ALA A 299 2.20 4.37 8.76
C ALA A 299 3.09 4.43 7.52
N ALA A 300 4.05 3.49 7.41
CA ALA A 300 4.97 3.38 6.28
C ALA A 300 4.32 2.98 4.95
N THR A 301 3.11 2.43 4.99
CA THR A 301 2.40 1.89 3.83
C THR A 301 1.09 2.64 3.58
N VAL A 302 0.09 2.47 4.45
CA VAL A 302 -1.24 3.07 4.29
C VAL A 302 -1.18 4.59 4.41
N ASP A 303 -0.66 5.11 5.53
CA ASP A 303 -0.69 6.54 5.77
C ASP A 303 0.25 7.28 4.79
N ALA A 304 1.39 6.66 4.46
CA ALA A 304 2.33 7.18 3.47
C ALA A 304 1.75 7.20 2.06
N ALA A 305 0.92 6.23 1.68
CA ALA A 305 0.28 6.19 0.36
C ALA A 305 -0.57 7.43 0.13
N GLU A 306 -1.36 7.86 1.12
CA GLU A 306 -2.15 9.09 1.04
C GLU A 306 -1.27 10.34 0.90
N VAL A 307 -0.13 10.38 1.61
CA VAL A 307 0.82 11.50 1.49
C VAL A 307 1.47 11.55 0.10
N PHE A 308 1.87 10.40 -0.45
CA PHE A 308 2.44 10.33 -1.80
C PHE A 308 1.43 10.64 -2.90
N GLU A 309 0.18 10.17 -2.80
CA GLU A 309 -0.85 10.44 -3.81
C GLU A 309 -1.16 11.94 -3.88
N ARG A 310 -1.16 12.63 -2.73
CA ARG A 310 -1.28 14.09 -2.69
C ARG A 310 -0.10 14.81 -3.35
N GLY A 311 1.08 14.20 -3.35
CA GLY A 311 2.29 14.69 -4.02
C GLY A 311 2.45 14.24 -5.47
N ARG A 312 1.46 13.55 -6.05
CA ARG A 312 1.54 12.98 -7.39
C ARG A 312 1.78 14.07 -8.46
N PRO A 313 2.73 13.85 -9.40
CA PRO A 313 2.91 14.73 -10.54
C PRO A 313 1.63 14.84 -11.40
N PRO A 314 1.12 16.05 -11.68
CA PRO A 314 -0.09 16.22 -12.47
C PRO A 314 0.05 15.62 -13.88
N GLY A 315 -0.89 14.77 -14.28
CA GLY A 315 -0.94 14.19 -15.63
C GLY A 315 0.00 13.01 -15.86
N ASP A 316 0.75 12.56 -14.85
CA ASP A 316 1.57 11.35 -14.97
C ASP A 316 0.72 10.10 -14.66
N GLN A 317 0.31 9.41 -15.74
CA GLN A 317 -0.43 8.15 -15.65
C GLN A 317 0.47 6.94 -15.38
N THR A 318 1.80 7.12 -15.43
CA THR A 318 2.79 6.07 -15.20
C THR A 318 3.40 6.11 -13.80
N TRP A 319 3.13 7.18 -13.05
CA TRP A 319 3.56 7.33 -11.67
C TRP A 319 2.95 6.23 -10.81
N VAL A 320 3.80 5.52 -10.08
CA VAL A 320 3.42 4.47 -9.13
C VAL A 320 3.72 5.00 -7.74
N ASN A 321 2.74 4.89 -6.84
CA ASN A 321 2.89 5.32 -5.47
C ASN A 321 3.98 4.49 -4.75
N PRO A 322 5.03 5.12 -4.19
CA PRO A 322 6.10 4.38 -3.51
C PRO A 322 5.62 3.52 -2.34
N ALA A 323 4.64 4.00 -1.58
CA ALA A 323 4.09 3.24 -0.46
C ALA A 323 3.29 2.02 -0.93
N ASP A 324 2.64 2.12 -2.09
CA ASP A 324 1.99 0.98 -2.74
C ASP A 324 3.02 -0.08 -3.16
N GLN A 325 4.18 0.34 -3.68
CA GLN A 325 5.26 -0.60 -4.01
C GLN A 325 5.80 -1.30 -2.77
N LEU A 326 5.94 -0.58 -1.65
CA LEU A 326 6.36 -1.16 -0.38
C LEU A 326 5.34 -2.16 0.16
N ALA A 327 4.04 -1.84 0.10
CA ALA A 327 2.96 -2.75 0.45
C ALA A 327 2.96 -4.01 -0.43
N MET A 328 3.16 -3.86 -1.74
CA MET A 328 3.28 -5.00 -2.66
C MET A 328 4.49 -5.89 -2.35
N ARG A 329 5.63 -5.30 -2.00
CA ARG A 329 6.83 -6.04 -1.57
C ARG A 329 6.56 -6.81 -0.27
N LEU A 330 5.83 -6.21 0.68
CA LEU A 330 5.37 -6.88 1.90
C LEU A 330 4.45 -8.06 1.57
N PHE A 331 3.45 -7.89 0.69
CA PHE A 331 2.56 -8.97 0.28
C PHE A 331 3.32 -10.13 -0.40
N GLN A 332 4.27 -9.82 -1.27
CA GLN A 332 5.14 -10.83 -1.88
C GLN A 332 5.92 -11.61 -0.82
N THR A 333 6.47 -10.92 0.18
CA THR A 333 7.26 -11.55 1.25
C THR A 333 6.40 -12.50 2.10
N VAL A 334 5.18 -12.10 2.44
CA VAL A 334 4.22 -12.97 3.14
C VAL A 334 3.81 -14.16 2.27
N GLY A 335 3.56 -13.92 0.97
CA GLY A 335 3.20 -14.98 0.03
C GLY A 335 4.29 -16.02 -0.20
N THR A 336 5.57 -15.65 -0.09
CA THR A 336 6.69 -16.60 -0.22
C THR A 336 6.98 -17.40 1.05
N HIS A 337 6.40 -17.04 2.19
CA HIS A 337 6.57 -17.71 3.49
C HIS A 337 5.20 -18.12 4.07
N PRO A 338 4.43 -18.99 3.39
CA PRO A 338 3.04 -19.26 3.75
C PRO A 338 2.88 -19.96 5.11
N ASP A 339 3.92 -20.64 5.58
CA ASP A 339 3.95 -21.36 6.87
C ASP A 339 4.43 -20.49 8.04
N GLU A 340 4.86 -19.24 7.78
CA GLU A 340 5.39 -18.33 8.80
C GLU A 340 4.35 -17.29 9.19
N ARG A 341 3.99 -17.26 10.47
CA ARG A 341 3.09 -16.24 11.03
C ARG A 341 3.89 -15.01 11.45
N PHE A 342 3.31 -13.82 11.28
CA PHE A 342 3.74 -12.69 12.08
C PHE A 342 3.72 -13.04 13.56
N ALA A 343 4.83 -12.82 14.24
CA ALA A 343 4.98 -13.16 15.64
C ALA A 343 4.01 -12.35 16.51
N PHE A 344 3.63 -11.15 16.10
CA PHE A 344 2.95 -10.19 16.96
C PHE A 344 1.52 -9.90 16.52
N PRO A 345 0.51 -9.98 17.41
CA PRO A 345 -0.87 -9.63 17.07
C PRO A 345 -1.03 -8.19 16.54
N GLY A 346 -0.30 -7.23 17.08
CA GLY A 346 -0.31 -5.84 16.61
C GLY A 346 0.17 -5.69 15.15
N VAL A 347 1.16 -6.48 14.76
CA VAL A 347 1.68 -6.55 13.37
C VAL A 347 0.68 -7.25 12.46
N GLU A 348 0.07 -8.35 12.90
CA GLU A 348 -0.96 -9.07 12.16
C GLU A 348 -2.17 -8.18 11.86
N ASN A 349 -2.66 -7.45 12.87
CA ASN A 349 -3.74 -6.49 12.71
C ASN A 349 -3.36 -5.37 11.72
N ALA A 350 -2.16 -4.83 11.84
CA ALA A 350 -1.67 -3.81 10.90
C ALA A 350 -1.60 -4.34 9.47
N PHE A 351 -1.12 -5.57 9.27
CA PHE A 351 -1.08 -6.20 7.96
C PHE A 351 -2.47 -6.35 7.34
N VAL A 352 -3.47 -6.77 8.12
CA VAL A 352 -4.87 -6.84 7.66
C VAL A 352 -5.37 -5.46 7.22
N ASP A 353 -5.11 -4.41 8.01
CA ASP A 353 -5.47 -3.03 7.67
C ASP A 353 -4.78 -2.56 6.37
N ILE A 354 -3.51 -2.91 6.18
CA ILE A 354 -2.73 -2.58 4.98
C ILE A 354 -3.37 -3.23 3.75
N VAL A 355 -3.67 -4.54 3.81
CA VAL A 355 -4.34 -5.26 2.73
C VAL A 355 -5.69 -4.62 2.42
N GLN A 356 -6.54 -4.41 3.43
CA GLN A 356 -7.87 -3.83 3.24
C GLN A 356 -7.79 -2.44 2.59
N THR A 357 -6.87 -1.60 3.02
CA THR A 357 -6.79 -0.21 2.57
C THR A 357 -6.15 -0.10 1.18
N PHE A 358 -5.04 -0.79 0.94
CA PHE A 358 -4.40 -0.86 -0.38
C PHE A 358 -5.40 -1.29 -1.45
N PHE A 359 -6.27 -2.24 -1.11
CA PHE A 359 -7.24 -2.75 -2.06
C PHE A 359 -8.53 -1.91 -2.12
N LYS A 360 -8.84 -1.04 -1.15
CA LYS A 360 -10.04 -0.19 -1.17
C LYS A 360 -10.01 0.88 -2.27
N GLY A 361 -8.84 1.31 -2.74
CA GLY A 361 -8.68 2.47 -3.65
C GLY A 361 -8.07 2.21 -5.03
N THR A 362 -7.33 1.11 -5.25
CA THR A 362 -6.33 1.07 -6.34
C THR A 362 -6.75 0.29 -7.60
N TYR A 363 -7.89 -0.40 -7.62
CA TYR A 363 -8.22 -1.34 -8.71
C TYR A 363 -9.71 -1.46 -9.09
N THR A 364 -10.50 -0.41 -8.90
CA THR A 364 -11.97 -0.48 -9.11
C THR A 364 -12.44 -0.26 -10.55
N GLU A 365 -11.65 0.38 -11.43
CA GLU A 365 -12.21 0.86 -12.72
C GLU A 365 -11.84 0.04 -13.97
N ASN A 366 -10.79 -0.80 -13.94
CA ASN A 366 -10.26 -1.40 -15.18
C ASN A 366 -10.21 -2.94 -15.23
N LEU A 367 -10.73 -3.66 -14.22
CA LEU A 367 -10.47 -5.11 -14.08
C LEU A 367 -11.68 -6.05 -14.28
N LEU A 368 -12.85 -5.57 -14.68
CA LEU A 368 -14.02 -6.46 -14.85
C LEU A 368 -14.65 -6.38 -16.26
N PRO A 369 -14.73 -7.51 -17.00
CA PRO A 369 -15.74 -7.71 -18.04
C PRO A 369 -17.14 -7.72 -17.40
N GLU A 370 -18.15 -7.31 -18.17
CA GLU A 370 -19.56 -7.32 -17.75
C GLU A 370 -19.96 -8.71 -17.16
N GLY A 371 -20.26 -8.75 -15.84
CA GLY A 371 -20.82 -9.92 -15.17
C GLY A 371 -19.95 -10.62 -14.09
N GLY A 372 -18.74 -10.13 -13.79
CA GLY A 372 -17.90 -10.66 -12.70
C GLY A 372 -18.25 -10.15 -11.29
N LEU A 373 -17.74 -10.83 -10.25
CA LEU A 373 -17.86 -10.41 -8.84
C LEU A 373 -17.26 -8.99 -8.67
N GLY A 374 -18.01 -8.07 -8.05
CA GLY A 374 -17.49 -6.74 -7.75
C GLY A 374 -16.26 -6.84 -6.87
N TRP A 375 -15.24 -6.03 -7.13
CA TRP A 375 -13.99 -6.06 -6.35
C TRP A 375 -14.21 -5.82 -4.84
N TYR A 376 -15.18 -4.98 -4.50
CA TYR A 376 -15.64 -4.79 -3.12
C TYR A 376 -16.09 -6.11 -2.47
N ASP A 377 -16.79 -6.96 -3.23
CA ASP A 377 -17.24 -8.27 -2.76
C ASP A 377 -16.06 -9.25 -2.59
N ALA A 378 -14.98 -9.13 -3.38
CA ALA A 378 -13.78 -9.97 -3.28
C ALA A 378 -12.91 -9.60 -2.05
N VAL A 379 -12.77 -8.31 -1.76
CA VAL A 379 -12.04 -7.83 -0.57
C VAL A 379 -12.82 -8.13 0.71
N GLN A 380 -14.15 -7.93 0.70
CA GLN A 380 -15.04 -8.32 1.79
C GLN A 380 -14.98 -9.84 2.06
N LEU A 381 -14.87 -10.64 0.99
CA LEU A 381 -14.69 -12.09 1.06
C LEU A 381 -13.46 -12.50 1.86
N CYS A 382 -12.32 -11.86 1.60
CA CYS A 382 -11.04 -12.13 2.24
C CYS A 382 -10.98 -11.59 3.68
N ALA A 383 -11.58 -10.42 3.94
CA ALA A 383 -11.71 -9.90 5.30
C ALA A 383 -12.59 -10.79 6.19
N ASP A 384 -13.69 -11.32 5.64
CA ASP A 384 -14.55 -12.28 6.33
C ASP A 384 -13.80 -13.61 6.62
N LEU A 385 -12.82 -14.00 5.80
CA LEU A 385 -11.98 -15.21 5.95
C LEU A 385 -10.85 -15.02 6.96
N ALA A 386 -10.19 -13.86 6.97
CA ALA A 386 -9.11 -13.52 7.91
C ALA A 386 -9.59 -13.51 9.38
N GLY A 387 -10.89 -13.31 9.63
CA GLY A 387 -11.46 -13.26 10.98
C GLY A 387 -11.79 -14.62 11.64
N ILE A 388 -11.42 -15.78 11.07
CA ILE A 388 -11.99 -17.11 11.45
C ILE A 388 -10.96 -18.12 12.02
N PHE A 389 -9.75 -17.72 12.38
CA PHE A 389 -8.68 -18.53 13.03
C PHE A 389 -7.63 -19.19 12.10
N ASP A 390 -6.37 -19.03 12.53
CA ASP A 390 -5.05 -19.49 12.01
C ASP A 390 -4.52 -18.77 10.73
N PRO A 391 -3.19 -18.62 10.53
CA PRO A 391 -2.59 -17.75 9.52
C PRO A 391 -2.33 -18.43 8.16
N THR A 392 -2.50 -19.74 8.04
CA THR A 392 -2.42 -20.50 6.78
C THR A 392 -3.40 -19.97 5.70
N PRO A 393 -4.66 -19.59 6.04
CA PRO A 393 -5.60 -18.98 5.09
C PRO A 393 -5.31 -17.51 4.73
N ILE A 394 -4.46 -16.79 5.48
CA ILE A 394 -4.16 -15.36 5.22
C ILE A 394 -3.13 -15.23 4.10
N SER A 395 -2.07 -16.05 4.12
CA SER A 395 -1.08 -16.11 3.03
C SER A 395 -1.71 -16.63 1.74
N ASP A 396 -2.61 -17.61 1.83
CA ASP A 396 -3.46 -18.04 0.72
C ASP A 396 -4.40 -16.90 0.27
N GLY A 397 -5.06 -16.17 1.18
CA GLY A 397 -5.95 -15.06 0.86
C GLY A 397 -5.26 -13.89 0.17
N VAL A 398 -4.06 -13.52 0.62
CA VAL A 398 -3.24 -12.45 0.04
C VAL A 398 -2.64 -12.89 -1.30
N SER A 399 -2.17 -14.13 -1.41
CA SER A 399 -1.77 -14.70 -2.70
C SER A 399 -2.95 -14.71 -3.67
N GLY A 400 -4.16 -15.00 -3.17
CA GLY A 400 -5.40 -14.95 -3.94
C GLY A 400 -5.74 -13.53 -4.40
N LEU A 401 -5.59 -12.52 -3.55
CA LEU A 401 -5.83 -11.10 -3.86
C LEU A 401 -4.79 -10.52 -4.83
N MET A 402 -3.51 -10.86 -4.66
CA MET A 402 -2.45 -10.49 -5.62
C MET A 402 -2.72 -11.12 -6.98
N SER A 403 -3.14 -12.38 -6.98
CA SER A 403 -3.45 -13.10 -8.21
C SER A 403 -4.73 -12.53 -8.86
N LEU A 404 -5.76 -12.19 -8.10
CA LEU A 404 -6.95 -11.47 -8.60
C LEU A 404 -6.60 -10.09 -9.19
N GLY A 405 -5.80 -9.28 -8.48
CA GLY A 405 -5.38 -7.96 -8.92
C GLY A 405 -4.45 -7.97 -10.15
N GLN A 406 -3.68 -9.05 -10.34
CA GLN A 406 -2.83 -9.27 -11.51
C GLN A 406 -3.54 -9.96 -12.68
N GLY A 407 -4.83 -10.29 -12.55
CA GLY A 407 -5.55 -11.09 -13.54
C GLY A 407 -5.09 -12.56 -13.61
N ASP A 408 -4.34 -13.03 -12.61
CA ASP A 408 -4.00 -14.43 -12.37
C ASP A 408 -5.11 -15.12 -11.55
N TRP A 409 -6.21 -15.44 -12.21
CA TRP A 409 -7.30 -16.16 -11.56
C TRP A 409 -6.94 -17.61 -11.17
N LYS A 410 -5.80 -18.15 -11.63
CA LYS A 410 -5.27 -19.46 -11.21
C LYS A 410 -4.77 -19.39 -9.77
N GLY A 411 -3.98 -18.37 -9.42
CA GLY A 411 -3.53 -18.16 -8.05
C GLY A 411 -4.72 -17.90 -7.12
N ALA A 412 -5.70 -17.10 -7.56
CA ALA A 412 -6.94 -16.83 -6.82
C ALA A 412 -7.72 -18.09 -6.45
N LEU A 413 -7.95 -18.97 -7.41
CA LEU A 413 -8.75 -20.19 -7.22
C LEU A 413 -8.00 -21.25 -6.40
N LEU A 414 -6.68 -21.40 -6.59
CA LEU A 414 -5.84 -22.35 -5.84
C LEU A 414 -5.68 -21.92 -4.38
N SER A 415 -5.45 -20.63 -4.15
CA SER A 415 -5.46 -20.01 -2.83
C SER A 415 -6.77 -20.26 -2.09
N MET A 416 -7.92 -20.01 -2.73
CA MET A 416 -9.23 -20.24 -2.11
C MET A 416 -9.51 -21.72 -1.82
N ALA A 417 -8.96 -22.65 -2.62
CA ALA A 417 -9.04 -24.09 -2.37
C ALA A 417 -8.19 -24.53 -1.17
N ALA A 418 -7.03 -23.89 -0.97
CA ALA A 418 -6.12 -24.16 0.14
C ALA A 418 -6.65 -23.65 1.50
N MET A 419 -7.69 -22.82 1.50
CA MET A 419 -8.41 -22.36 2.71
C MET A 419 -9.47 -23.35 3.24
N ILE A 420 -9.74 -24.45 2.52
CA ILE A 420 -10.78 -25.44 2.86
C ILE A 420 -10.32 -26.62 3.77
N PRO A 421 -9.06 -26.81 4.20
CA PRO A 421 -8.77 -27.85 5.18
C PRO A 421 -9.09 -27.32 6.57
N TYR A 422 -10.06 -27.92 7.27
CA TYR A 422 -10.14 -28.20 8.72
C TYR A 422 -11.62 -28.37 9.11
N PHE A 423 -12.03 -29.62 9.35
CA PHE A 423 -13.41 -29.98 9.68
C PHE A 423 -13.75 -29.60 11.13
N GLY A 424 -14.75 -28.73 11.29
CA GLY A 424 -15.37 -28.29 12.54
C GLY A 424 -16.36 -27.15 12.33
N ASP A 425 -17.01 -26.66 13.39
CA ASP A 425 -18.08 -25.62 13.38
C ASP A 425 -17.65 -24.24 12.79
N ALA A 426 -16.35 -24.08 12.47
CA ALA A 426 -15.75 -22.90 11.87
C ALA A 426 -15.81 -22.85 10.32
N ALA A 427 -16.13 -23.96 9.64
CA ALA A 427 -16.10 -24.06 8.17
C ALA A 427 -17.27 -23.33 7.45
N ALA A 428 -18.31 -22.93 8.18
CA ALA A 428 -19.55 -22.44 7.57
C ALA A 428 -19.41 -21.14 6.76
N LYS A 429 -18.55 -20.24 7.23
CA LYS A 429 -18.30 -18.94 6.62
C LYS A 429 -17.40 -19.05 5.37
N PRO A 430 -16.25 -19.77 5.40
CA PRO A 430 -15.45 -20.05 4.18
C PRO A 430 -16.26 -20.73 3.06
N VAL A 431 -17.10 -21.71 3.42
CA VAL A 431 -17.97 -22.40 2.47
C VAL A 431 -18.98 -21.41 1.86
N LYS A 432 -19.72 -20.64 2.68
CA LYS A 432 -20.67 -19.64 2.18
C LYS A 432 -20.03 -18.61 1.25
N THR A 433 -18.80 -18.22 1.57
CA THR A 433 -17.93 -17.35 0.78
C THR A 433 -17.59 -17.99 -0.58
N PHE A 434 -17.16 -19.25 -0.60
CA PHE A 434 -16.92 -19.98 -1.85
C PHE A 434 -18.19 -20.17 -2.68
N LEU A 435 -19.35 -20.36 -2.05
CA LEU A 435 -20.64 -20.45 -2.75
C LEU A 435 -21.05 -19.15 -3.44
N LYS A 436 -20.74 -17.98 -2.86
CA LYS A 436 -20.92 -16.68 -3.53
C LYS A 436 -20.04 -16.58 -4.78
N LEU A 437 -18.82 -17.12 -4.75
CA LEU A 437 -17.92 -17.17 -5.89
C LEU A 437 -18.46 -18.07 -7.02
N ILE A 438 -18.92 -19.30 -6.70
CA ILE A 438 -19.55 -20.18 -7.69
C ILE A 438 -20.75 -19.50 -8.36
N LYS A 439 -21.52 -18.72 -7.59
CA LYS A 439 -22.65 -17.95 -8.13
C LYS A 439 -22.21 -16.85 -9.09
N ALA A 440 -21.11 -16.16 -8.79
CA ALA A 440 -20.57 -15.08 -9.61
C ALA A 440 -19.79 -15.57 -10.84
N PHE A 441 -19.33 -16.83 -10.83
CA PHE A 441 -18.62 -17.47 -11.94
C PHE A 441 -19.37 -18.74 -12.36
N PRO A 442 -20.38 -18.64 -13.25
CA PRO A 442 -21.17 -19.78 -13.72
C PRO A 442 -20.34 -20.94 -14.28
N ALA A 443 -19.15 -20.64 -14.82
CA ALA A 443 -18.14 -21.61 -15.26
C ALA A 443 -17.76 -22.65 -14.20
N LEU A 444 -17.78 -22.25 -12.93
CA LEU A 444 -17.42 -23.12 -11.80
C LEU A 444 -18.56 -24.08 -11.44
N LYS A 445 -19.83 -23.78 -11.80
CA LYS A 445 -20.98 -24.66 -11.52
C LYS A 445 -20.81 -26.05 -12.13
N VAL A 446 -20.18 -26.11 -13.30
CA VAL A 446 -19.88 -27.35 -14.04
C VAL A 446 -19.07 -28.33 -13.19
N PHE A 447 -18.13 -27.81 -12.40
CA PHE A 447 -17.22 -28.62 -11.59
C PHE A 447 -17.78 -28.92 -10.21
N PHE A 448 -18.36 -27.92 -9.53
CA PHE A 448 -18.71 -28.05 -8.12
C PHE A 448 -20.14 -28.56 -7.87
N LYS A 449 -21.01 -28.58 -8.90
CA LYS A 449 -22.39 -29.14 -8.85
C LYS A 449 -23.20 -28.68 -7.62
N VAL A 450 -22.98 -27.44 -7.18
CA VAL A 450 -23.64 -26.91 -5.99
C VAL A 450 -24.96 -26.25 -6.36
N PRO A 451 -26.08 -26.53 -5.65
CA PRO A 451 -27.37 -25.91 -5.89
C PRO A 451 -27.34 -24.38 -5.73
N GLU A 452 -28.18 -23.67 -6.49
CA GLU A 452 -28.21 -22.19 -6.46
C GLU A 452 -28.70 -21.60 -5.12
N ASP A 453 -29.46 -22.40 -4.36
CA ASP A 453 -30.00 -22.07 -3.03
C ASP A 453 -29.04 -22.42 -1.88
N ALA A 454 -27.87 -23.00 -2.16
CA ALA A 454 -26.92 -23.48 -1.16
C ALA A 454 -26.41 -22.41 -0.18
N ILE A 455 -26.46 -21.13 -0.56
CA ILE A 455 -26.04 -19.99 0.28
C ILE A 455 -26.94 -19.82 1.53
N GLY A 456 -28.18 -20.32 1.48
CA GLY A 456 -29.18 -20.14 2.53
C GLY A 456 -29.37 -21.33 3.49
N ASP A 457 -28.91 -22.53 3.12
CA ASP A 457 -29.20 -23.77 3.86
C ASP A 457 -27.95 -24.32 4.58
N LEU A 458 -27.60 -23.69 5.70
CA LEU A 458 -26.45 -24.09 6.52
C LEU A 458 -26.57 -25.50 7.12
N GLY A 459 -27.76 -26.12 7.10
CA GLY A 459 -27.98 -27.50 7.57
C GLY A 459 -27.35 -28.57 6.69
N LYS A 460 -26.87 -28.21 5.49
CA LYS A 460 -26.23 -29.13 4.51
C LYS A 460 -24.75 -28.83 4.29
N LEU A 461 -24.10 -28.16 5.23
CA LEU A 461 -22.72 -27.69 5.08
C LEU A 461 -21.75 -28.80 4.68
N GLU A 462 -21.83 -29.96 5.32
CA GLU A 462 -20.97 -31.12 5.03
C GLU A 462 -21.16 -31.62 3.60
N GLN A 463 -22.40 -31.64 3.10
CA GLN A 463 -22.72 -32.02 1.73
C GLN A 463 -22.12 -31.03 0.72
N TYR A 464 -22.12 -29.72 1.03
CA TYR A 464 -21.50 -28.71 0.18
C TYR A 464 -19.98 -28.80 0.21
N VAL A 465 -19.36 -29.02 1.38
CA VAL A 465 -17.91 -29.25 1.49
C VAL A 465 -17.49 -30.46 0.66
N GLU A 466 -18.26 -31.55 0.72
CA GLU A 466 -18.00 -32.76 -0.07
C GLU A 466 -18.15 -32.50 -1.58
N ALA A 467 -19.18 -31.78 -2.00
CA ALA A 467 -19.39 -31.38 -3.39
C ALA A 467 -18.27 -30.45 -3.90
N ILE A 468 -17.83 -29.50 -3.06
CA ILE A 468 -16.73 -28.58 -3.36
C ILE A 468 -15.42 -29.35 -3.53
N THR A 469 -15.11 -30.26 -2.59
CA THR A 469 -13.91 -31.09 -2.63
C THR A 469 -13.88 -31.97 -3.88
N LYS A 470 -14.98 -32.66 -4.20
CA LYS A 470 -15.09 -33.48 -5.43
C LYS A 470 -14.97 -32.62 -6.69
N GLY A 471 -15.53 -31.42 -6.68
CA GLY A 471 -15.42 -30.49 -7.80
C GLY A 471 -13.99 -30.01 -8.03
N PHE A 472 -13.18 -29.85 -6.98
CA PHE A 472 -11.75 -29.56 -7.12
C PHE A 472 -10.98 -30.72 -7.74
N ASP A 473 -11.29 -31.96 -7.36
CA ASP A 473 -10.69 -33.14 -7.99
C ASP A 473 -11.08 -33.25 -9.46
N GLU A 474 -12.34 -32.99 -9.79
CA GLU A 474 -12.86 -32.98 -11.16
C GLU A 474 -12.22 -31.88 -12.01
N LEU A 475 -12.08 -30.68 -11.45
CA LEU A 475 -11.37 -29.54 -12.05
C LEU A 475 -9.91 -29.87 -12.32
N LYS A 476 -9.19 -30.36 -11.31
CA LYS A 476 -7.77 -30.74 -11.42
C LYS A 476 -7.56 -31.81 -12.48
N ASN A 477 -8.43 -32.81 -12.55
CA ASN A 477 -8.33 -33.88 -13.53
C ASN A 477 -8.64 -33.39 -14.96
N THR A 478 -9.69 -32.59 -15.13
CA THR A 478 -10.10 -32.02 -16.43
C THR A 478 -9.02 -31.09 -16.99
N LEU A 479 -8.44 -30.25 -16.14
CA LEU A 479 -7.44 -29.26 -16.54
C LEU A 479 -6.01 -29.78 -16.41
N LYS A 480 -5.81 -31.04 -16.01
CA LYS A 480 -4.49 -31.66 -15.79
C LYS A 480 -3.55 -31.51 -16.99
N VAL A 481 -4.09 -31.65 -18.20
CA VAL A 481 -3.36 -31.54 -19.46
C VAL A 481 -2.87 -30.10 -19.69
N VAL A 482 -3.74 -29.10 -19.46
CA VAL A 482 -3.42 -27.67 -19.55
C VAL A 482 -2.44 -27.25 -18.46
N LEU A 483 -2.68 -27.70 -17.23
CA LEU A 483 -1.86 -27.44 -16.04
C LEU A 483 -0.44 -27.99 -16.16
N LYS A 484 -0.24 -29.08 -16.91
CA LYS A 484 1.07 -29.71 -17.13
C LYS A 484 1.95 -28.96 -18.14
N HIS A 485 1.37 -28.20 -19.08
CA HIS A 485 2.10 -27.64 -20.22
C HIS A 485 2.15 -26.10 -20.25
N SER A 486 1.16 -25.39 -19.70
CA SER A 486 1.20 -23.92 -19.61
C SER A 486 0.26 -23.36 -18.52
N PRO A 487 0.79 -23.00 -17.33
CA PRO A 487 0.05 -22.38 -16.22
C PRO A 487 -0.84 -21.18 -16.58
N THR A 488 -0.42 -20.38 -17.55
CA THR A 488 -1.04 -19.12 -17.96
C THR A 488 -2.32 -19.28 -18.80
N ARG A 489 -2.63 -20.50 -19.27
CA ARG A 489 -3.80 -20.78 -20.13
C ARG A 489 -5.04 -21.25 -19.38
N LEU A 490 -5.02 -21.27 -18.05
CA LEU A 490 -6.10 -21.85 -17.23
C LEU A 490 -7.43 -21.12 -17.42
N LEU A 491 -7.39 -19.79 -17.56
CA LEU A 491 -8.58 -18.96 -17.71
C LEU A 491 -9.20 -19.08 -19.08
N ASP A 492 -8.37 -19.12 -20.11
CA ASP A 492 -8.82 -19.38 -21.46
C ASP A 492 -9.45 -20.77 -21.54
N ALA A 493 -8.86 -21.77 -20.87
CA ALA A 493 -9.41 -23.12 -20.75
C ALA A 493 -10.77 -23.14 -20.02
N LEU A 494 -10.87 -22.49 -18.86
CA LEU A 494 -12.12 -22.37 -18.10
C LEU A 494 -13.20 -21.59 -18.86
N GLY A 495 -12.81 -20.52 -19.55
CA GLY A 495 -13.69 -19.74 -20.41
C GLY A 495 -14.20 -20.53 -21.60
N VAL A 496 -13.36 -21.38 -22.20
CA VAL A 496 -13.74 -22.31 -23.27
C VAL A 496 -14.69 -23.39 -22.73
N VAL A 497 -14.35 -24.05 -21.63
CA VAL A 497 -15.22 -25.07 -20.98
C VAL A 497 -16.59 -24.48 -20.67
N ASN A 498 -16.64 -23.29 -20.06
CA ASN A 498 -17.89 -22.61 -19.74
C ASN A 498 -18.71 -22.30 -20.99
N ARG A 499 -18.06 -21.84 -22.06
CA ARG A 499 -18.72 -21.52 -23.32
C ARG A 499 -19.33 -22.77 -23.96
N LEU A 500 -18.57 -23.87 -24.01
CA LEU A 500 -19.04 -25.15 -24.54
C LEU A 500 -20.26 -25.66 -23.76
N HIS A 501 -20.18 -25.64 -22.44
CA HIS A 501 -21.28 -26.07 -21.57
C HIS A 501 -22.52 -25.19 -21.73
N THR A 502 -22.34 -23.87 -21.71
CA THR A 502 -23.45 -22.90 -21.89
C THR A 502 -24.12 -23.08 -23.25
N ASP A 503 -23.35 -23.28 -24.32
CA ASP A 503 -23.89 -23.46 -25.66
C ASP A 503 -24.59 -24.81 -25.81
N ALA A 504 -24.01 -25.89 -25.26
CA ALA A 504 -24.65 -27.21 -25.21
C ALA A 504 -25.98 -27.13 -24.47
N GLU A 505 -26.01 -26.57 -23.25
CA GLU A 505 -27.20 -26.42 -22.43
C GLU A 505 -28.31 -25.66 -23.19
N LYS A 506 -27.97 -24.50 -23.77
CA LYS A 506 -28.92 -23.70 -24.56
C LYS A 506 -29.46 -24.46 -25.76
N ILE A 507 -28.61 -25.18 -26.50
CA ILE A 507 -29.01 -25.92 -27.69
C ILE A 507 -29.90 -27.11 -27.31
N TYR A 508 -29.52 -27.88 -26.29
CA TYR A 508 -30.27 -29.06 -25.86
C TYR A 508 -31.58 -28.72 -25.17
N ALA A 509 -31.62 -27.64 -24.38
CA ALA A 509 -32.87 -27.11 -23.84
C ALA A 509 -33.83 -26.67 -24.95
N ARG A 510 -33.30 -26.05 -26.02
CA ARG A 510 -34.11 -25.59 -27.17
C ARG A 510 -34.57 -26.73 -28.07
N TYR A 511 -33.77 -27.79 -28.20
CA TYR A 511 -34.03 -28.92 -29.09
C TYR A 511 -33.88 -30.26 -28.36
N PRO A 512 -34.87 -30.71 -27.56
CA PRO A 512 -34.74 -31.94 -26.77
C PRO A 512 -34.43 -33.21 -27.58
N ARG A 513 -34.97 -33.31 -28.81
CA ARG A 513 -34.67 -34.43 -29.73
C ARG A 513 -33.20 -34.49 -30.13
N TRP A 514 -32.47 -33.38 -30.02
CA TRP A 514 -31.04 -33.34 -30.27
C TRP A 514 -30.28 -33.99 -29.12
N ALA A 515 -30.65 -33.70 -27.88
CA ALA A 515 -30.07 -34.34 -26.70
C ALA A 515 -30.25 -35.87 -26.75
N GLU A 516 -31.48 -36.34 -26.98
CA GLU A 516 -31.77 -37.78 -27.10
C GLU A 516 -30.94 -38.47 -28.20
N LYS A 517 -30.68 -37.75 -29.30
CA LYS A 517 -29.88 -38.29 -30.41
C LYS A 517 -28.40 -38.31 -30.07
N ALA A 518 -27.87 -37.25 -29.47
CA ALA A 518 -26.49 -37.18 -29.01
C ALA A 518 -26.22 -38.29 -28.01
N GLU A 519 -27.14 -38.51 -27.06
CA GLU A 519 -27.07 -39.61 -26.11
C GLU A 519 -27.06 -40.99 -26.79
N LYS A 520 -27.95 -41.23 -27.76
CA LYS A 520 -27.96 -42.49 -28.54
C LYS A 520 -26.70 -42.71 -29.37
N LEU A 521 -26.06 -41.63 -29.81
CA LEU A 521 -24.78 -41.67 -30.52
C LEU A 521 -23.59 -41.76 -29.57
N ASN A 522 -23.87 -41.78 -28.28
CA ASN A 522 -22.90 -41.72 -27.24
C ASN A 522 -21.96 -40.49 -27.35
N LEU A 523 -22.50 -39.30 -27.61
CA LEU A 523 -21.81 -37.99 -27.61
C LEU A 523 -22.14 -37.20 -26.33
N PRO A 524 -21.15 -36.77 -25.51
CA PRO A 524 -21.41 -36.20 -24.18
C PRO A 524 -22.32 -34.97 -24.28
N THR A 525 -23.47 -35.00 -23.61
CA THR A 525 -24.44 -33.89 -23.62
C THR A 525 -24.25 -32.92 -22.46
N ASP A 526 -23.43 -33.30 -21.48
CA ASP A 526 -23.15 -32.57 -20.25
C ASP A 526 -21.67 -32.79 -19.84
N GLY A 527 -21.22 -32.11 -18.79
CA GLY A 527 -19.86 -32.16 -18.27
C GLY A 527 -18.94 -31.07 -18.81
N PRO A 528 -17.62 -31.13 -18.50
CA PRO A 528 -16.68 -30.07 -18.83
C PRO A 528 -16.43 -29.84 -20.32
N VAL A 529 -16.44 -30.90 -21.13
CA VAL A 529 -16.32 -30.80 -22.60
C VAL A 529 -17.50 -31.53 -23.24
N PRO A 530 -18.68 -30.89 -23.33
CA PRO A 530 -19.82 -31.48 -24.01
C PRO A 530 -19.71 -31.31 -25.52
N PHE A 531 -20.34 -32.22 -26.26
CA PHE A 531 -20.57 -32.08 -27.69
C PHE A 531 -21.60 -30.98 -27.92
N VAL A 532 -21.22 -29.95 -28.66
CA VAL A 532 -22.11 -28.85 -29.06
C VAL A 532 -22.52 -29.06 -30.51
N PRO A 533 -23.78 -29.42 -30.82
CA PRO A 533 -24.19 -29.65 -32.20
C PRO A 533 -24.12 -28.37 -33.06
N PRO A 534 -23.73 -28.45 -34.34
CA PRO A 534 -23.74 -27.29 -35.24
C PRO A 534 -25.16 -26.75 -35.42
N LYS A 535 -25.29 -25.46 -35.75
CA LYS A 535 -26.60 -24.77 -35.83
C LYS A 535 -27.63 -25.44 -36.75
N ASN A 536 -27.16 -26.20 -37.74
CA ASN A 536 -27.98 -26.94 -38.71
C ASN A 536 -27.92 -28.47 -38.51
N TRP A 537 -27.71 -28.94 -37.27
CA TRP A 537 -27.53 -30.36 -36.99
C TRP A 537 -28.72 -31.21 -37.46
N ASP A 538 -28.44 -32.22 -38.29
CA ASP A 538 -29.46 -33.14 -38.78
C ASP A 538 -29.54 -34.37 -37.88
N VAL A 539 -30.60 -34.45 -37.07
CA VAL A 539 -30.86 -35.55 -36.14
C VAL A 539 -30.96 -36.91 -36.85
N ARG A 540 -31.36 -36.93 -38.13
CA ARG A 540 -31.49 -38.15 -38.93
C ARG A 540 -30.15 -38.56 -39.52
N ASN A 541 -29.40 -37.60 -40.04
CA ASN A 541 -28.07 -37.81 -40.61
C ASN A 541 -27.04 -36.80 -40.06
N PRO A 542 -26.54 -37.03 -38.82
CA PRO A 542 -25.62 -36.12 -38.16
C PRO A 542 -24.39 -35.85 -39.01
N GLN A 543 -23.98 -34.59 -39.08
CA GLN A 543 -22.81 -34.16 -39.84
C GLN A 543 -21.55 -34.88 -39.35
N LYS A 544 -20.81 -35.43 -40.32
CA LYS A 544 -19.52 -36.06 -40.10
C LYS A 544 -18.50 -35.49 -41.08
N ASP A 545 -17.24 -35.57 -40.69
CA ASP A 545 -16.12 -35.21 -41.55
C ASP A 545 -14.95 -36.19 -41.34
N VAL A 546 -14.04 -36.22 -42.31
CA VAL A 546 -12.83 -37.02 -42.26
C VAL A 546 -11.65 -36.11 -41.94
N LEU A 547 -11.00 -36.37 -40.81
CA LEU A 547 -9.78 -35.67 -40.40
C LEU A 547 -8.74 -36.72 -39.99
N ASN A 548 -7.48 -36.54 -40.39
CA ASN A 548 -6.39 -37.49 -40.13
C ASN A 548 -6.73 -38.95 -40.51
N GLY A 549 -7.51 -39.13 -41.59
CA GLY A 549 -7.89 -40.43 -42.14
C GLY A 549 -8.99 -41.18 -41.38
N ARG A 550 -9.64 -40.55 -40.39
CA ARG A 550 -10.75 -41.13 -39.61
C ARG A 550 -12.01 -40.30 -39.80
N GLU A 551 -13.17 -40.95 -39.87
CA GLU A 551 -14.47 -40.27 -39.88
C GLU A 551 -14.89 -39.96 -38.43
N GLY A 552 -15.46 -38.78 -38.19
CA GLY A 552 -15.97 -38.39 -36.86
C GLY A 552 -17.09 -37.37 -36.96
N PHE A 553 -17.79 -37.12 -35.83
CA PHE A 553 -18.87 -36.14 -35.77
C PHE A 553 -18.31 -34.72 -35.67
N VAL A 554 -18.94 -33.78 -36.37
CA VAL A 554 -18.51 -32.37 -36.37
C VAL A 554 -19.33 -31.57 -35.36
N ASP A 555 -18.64 -30.83 -34.47
CA ASP A 555 -19.29 -29.91 -33.52
C ASP A 555 -19.48 -28.49 -34.10
N ALA A 556 -20.13 -27.62 -33.33
CA ALA A 556 -20.41 -26.23 -33.70
C ALA A 556 -19.15 -25.37 -33.90
N TYR A 557 -18.01 -25.85 -33.42
CA TYR A 557 -16.71 -25.18 -33.47
C TYR A 557 -15.82 -25.76 -34.57
N GLY A 558 -16.29 -26.77 -35.31
CA GLY A 558 -15.57 -27.40 -36.40
C GLY A 558 -14.58 -28.49 -35.97
N ASN A 559 -14.59 -28.92 -34.70
CA ASN A 559 -13.78 -30.05 -34.24
C ASN A 559 -14.43 -31.37 -34.67
N VAL A 560 -13.59 -32.39 -34.85
CA VAL A 560 -14.03 -33.71 -35.33
C VAL A 560 -13.83 -34.75 -34.23
N TRP A 561 -14.93 -35.36 -33.80
CA TRP A 561 -14.98 -36.31 -32.69
C TRP A 561 -14.87 -37.74 -33.23
N HIS A 562 -13.69 -38.36 -33.10
CA HIS A 562 -13.47 -39.75 -33.50
C HIS A 562 -13.66 -40.72 -32.34
N LYS A 563 -14.08 -41.92 -32.66
CA LYS A 563 -14.09 -43.01 -31.69
C LYS A 563 -12.67 -43.55 -31.49
N GLY A 564 -12.04 -43.22 -30.37
CA GLY A 564 -10.69 -43.65 -29.98
C GLY A 564 -10.67 -44.92 -29.11
N PRO A 565 -9.50 -45.51 -28.85
CA PRO A 565 -9.37 -46.64 -27.92
C PRO A 565 -9.63 -46.19 -26.47
N GLY A 566 -10.42 -46.94 -25.71
CA GLY A 566 -10.72 -46.59 -24.31
C GLY A 566 -9.55 -46.85 -23.37
N ARG A 567 -9.41 -46.03 -22.32
CA ARG A 567 -8.47 -46.26 -21.21
C ARG A 567 -9.23 -46.32 -19.89
N GLY A 568 -8.63 -46.93 -18.86
CA GLY A 568 -9.17 -46.90 -17.49
C GLY A 568 -10.50 -47.65 -17.26
N GLY A 569 -10.89 -48.58 -18.14
CA GLY A 569 -12.11 -49.38 -17.97
C GLY A 569 -13.32 -48.93 -18.80
N GLN A 570 -13.20 -47.83 -19.56
CA GLN A 570 -14.21 -47.41 -20.53
C GLN A 570 -14.06 -48.17 -21.86
N PRO A 571 -15.16 -48.47 -22.57
CA PRO A 571 -15.11 -49.20 -23.85
C PRO A 571 -14.44 -48.39 -24.96
N TYR A 572 -14.53 -47.05 -24.91
CA TYR A 572 -13.85 -46.12 -25.81
C TYR A 572 -13.86 -44.69 -25.24
N GLU A 573 -13.01 -43.81 -25.80
CA GLU A 573 -12.99 -42.37 -25.54
C GLU A 573 -13.16 -41.61 -26.86
N TRP A 574 -13.64 -40.38 -26.81
CA TRP A 574 -13.72 -39.52 -27.98
C TRP A 574 -12.38 -38.83 -28.21
N ASP A 575 -11.71 -39.14 -29.31
CA ASP A 575 -10.51 -38.45 -29.79
C ASP A 575 -10.95 -37.23 -30.61
N VAL A 576 -11.04 -36.09 -29.95
CA VAL A 576 -11.50 -34.81 -30.49
C VAL A 576 -10.33 -34.10 -31.17
N GLN A 577 -10.36 -34.06 -32.49
CA GLN A 577 -9.35 -33.44 -33.31
C GLN A 577 -9.72 -31.98 -33.59
N VAL A 578 -8.79 -31.07 -33.29
CA VAL A 578 -9.03 -29.63 -33.33
C VAL A 578 -8.61 -29.04 -34.67
N ARG A 579 -9.44 -28.16 -35.24
CA ARG A 579 -9.13 -27.43 -36.49
C ARG A 579 -8.86 -25.95 -36.20
N GLY A 580 -7.58 -25.57 -36.18
CA GLY A 580 -7.13 -24.17 -36.05
C GLY A 580 -6.64 -23.78 -34.64
N GLN A 581 -6.31 -22.49 -34.46
CA GLN A 581 -5.86 -21.92 -33.18
C GLN A 581 -7.02 -21.18 -32.49
N GLY A 582 -7.29 -21.50 -31.22
CA GLY A 582 -8.40 -20.98 -30.41
C GLY A 582 -9.47 -22.03 -30.05
N GLY A 583 -10.32 -21.74 -29.06
CA GLY A 583 -11.38 -22.65 -28.62
C GLY A 583 -10.85 -23.91 -27.90
N ILE A 584 -11.33 -25.10 -28.28
CA ILE A 584 -10.96 -26.39 -27.67
C ILE A 584 -9.44 -26.66 -27.75
N SER A 585 -8.70 -26.09 -28.71
CA SER A 585 -7.22 -26.22 -28.79
C SER A 585 -6.50 -25.78 -27.51
N VAL A 586 -7.09 -24.86 -26.74
CA VAL A 586 -6.57 -24.40 -25.45
C VAL A 586 -6.55 -25.52 -24.40
N LEU A 587 -7.40 -26.55 -24.57
CA LEU A 587 -7.51 -27.72 -23.71
C LEU A 587 -6.55 -28.85 -24.08
N THR A 588 -5.84 -28.73 -25.19
CA THR A 588 -4.90 -29.75 -25.71
C THR A 588 -3.47 -29.46 -25.24
N GLY A 589 -2.67 -30.51 -25.03
CA GLY A 589 -1.26 -30.39 -24.66
C GLY A 589 -0.37 -30.05 -25.86
N ASP A 590 -0.69 -30.61 -27.03
CA ASP A 590 0.09 -30.49 -28.27
C ASP A 590 -0.51 -29.52 -29.31
N GLY A 591 -1.69 -28.95 -29.04
CA GLY A 591 -2.41 -28.07 -29.96
C GLY A 591 -3.30 -28.80 -30.99
N SER A 592 -3.36 -30.14 -30.96
CA SER A 592 -3.90 -30.94 -32.07
C SER A 592 -5.12 -31.77 -31.69
N HIS A 593 -5.15 -32.37 -30.49
CA HIS A 593 -6.28 -33.21 -30.08
C HIS A 593 -6.47 -33.32 -28.57
N LEU A 594 -7.66 -33.77 -28.15
CA LEU A 594 -7.89 -34.24 -26.79
C LEU A 594 -8.76 -35.50 -26.78
N ASN A 595 -8.60 -36.33 -25.76
CA ASN A 595 -9.48 -37.45 -25.47
C ASN A 595 -10.52 -37.07 -24.41
N VAL A 596 -11.80 -37.27 -24.73
CA VAL A 596 -12.95 -36.96 -23.89
C VAL A 596 -13.71 -38.24 -23.53
N GLU A 597 -13.93 -38.45 -22.24
CA GLU A 597 -14.73 -39.55 -21.72
C GLU A 597 -16.21 -39.36 -22.09
N TRP A 598 -16.81 -40.38 -22.72
CA TRP A 598 -18.20 -40.35 -23.17
C TRP A 598 -19.19 -40.05 -22.03
N GLY A 599 -19.08 -40.77 -20.90
CA GLY A 599 -20.11 -40.69 -19.84
C GLY A 599 -20.07 -39.42 -19.00
N THR A 600 -18.97 -38.67 -19.01
CA THR A 600 -18.73 -37.55 -18.07
C THR A 600 -18.28 -36.27 -18.75
N GLY A 601 -17.91 -36.32 -20.04
CA GLY A 601 -17.31 -35.18 -20.74
C GLY A 601 -15.92 -34.80 -20.22
N ARG A 602 -15.26 -35.66 -19.43
CA ARG A 602 -13.95 -35.37 -18.82
C ARG A 602 -12.81 -35.57 -19.80
N VAL A 603 -11.79 -34.72 -19.70
CA VAL A 603 -10.55 -34.90 -20.46
C VAL A 603 -9.70 -35.98 -19.81
N THR A 604 -9.41 -37.05 -20.53
CA THR A 604 -8.62 -38.20 -20.06
C THR A 604 -7.16 -38.10 -20.47
N HIS A 605 -6.89 -37.50 -21.62
CA HIS A 605 -5.57 -37.30 -22.20
C HIS A 605 -5.63 -36.21 -23.29
N GLY A 606 -4.50 -35.63 -23.66
CA GLY A 606 -4.42 -34.62 -24.73
C GLY A 606 -3.05 -33.99 -24.79
#